data_AF-A0A840SUX9-F1
#
_entry.id   AF-A0A840SUX9-F1
#
_cell.length_a   1.000
_cell.length_b   1.000
_cell.length_c   1.000
_cell.angle_alpha   90.00
_cell.angle_beta   90.00
_cell.angle_gamma   90.00
#
_symmetry.space_group_name_H-M   'P 1'
#
loop_
_entity.id
_entity.type
_entity.pdbx_description
1 polymer ?
#
loop_
_entity_poly.entity_id
_entity_poly.type
_entity_poly.pdbx_seq_one_letter_code
_entity_poly.pdbx_strand_id
1 'polypeptide(L)'
;MNRWLLALEITLGAAGSAAAQEACLRPLPPEEVRPPTDDREFRDFLNQEYQTYLLAMQEYLNCLGREHESATKEVNEIMARWMLWFGDDARIRSDSREPAQP
;
A
#
# COMPACT_ATOMS: atom_id res chain seq x y z
N MET A 1 52.07 -17.64 19.04
CA MET A 1 51.29 -18.13 17.89
C MET A 1 49.81 -17.92 18.18
N ASN A 2 49.16 -17.09 17.36
CA ASN A 2 47.89 -16.41 17.62
C ASN A 2 46.69 -17.36 17.78
N ARG A 3 46.04 -17.32 18.95
CA ARG A 3 44.70 -17.89 19.24
C ARG A 3 43.59 -16.82 19.17
N TRP A 4 43.67 -15.89 18.21
CA TRP A 4 42.76 -14.74 18.11
C TRP A 4 42.15 -14.58 16.71
N LEU A 5 41.69 -15.69 16.09
CA LEU A 5 41.05 -15.64 14.77
C LEU A 5 39.69 -16.36 14.70
N LEU A 6 39.02 -16.59 15.83
CA LEU A 6 37.69 -17.21 15.87
C LEU A 6 36.73 -16.42 16.76
N ALA A 7 36.70 -15.10 16.57
CA ALA A 7 35.68 -14.23 17.18
C ALA A 7 35.16 -13.21 16.15
N LEU A 8 35.09 -13.62 14.89
CA LEU A 8 34.34 -12.90 13.85
C LEU A 8 33.12 -13.74 13.46
N GLU A 9 32.43 -14.25 14.49
CA GLU A 9 31.11 -14.83 14.33
C GLU A 9 30.09 -13.69 14.22
N ILE A 10 29.43 -13.64 13.07
CA ILE A 10 27.98 -13.47 13.00
C ILE A 10 27.49 -12.16 13.63
N THR A 11 27.89 -11.02 13.08
CA THR A 11 26.95 -9.90 12.95
C THR A 11 26.21 -10.07 11.63
N LEU A 12 25.38 -11.12 11.57
CA LEU A 12 24.28 -11.17 10.61
C LEU A 12 23.51 -9.87 10.85
N GLY A 13 23.62 -8.96 9.88
CA GLY A 13 22.81 -7.77 9.84
C GLY A 13 21.37 -8.19 10.04
N ALA A 14 20.82 -7.87 11.21
CA ALA A 14 19.40 -7.67 11.34
C ALA A 14 19.08 -6.49 10.41
N ALA A 15 18.91 -6.79 9.12
CA ALA A 15 18.05 -6.03 8.25
C ALA A 15 16.67 -6.21 8.88
N GLY A 16 16.39 -5.39 9.90
CA GLY A 16 15.03 -5.15 10.31
C GLY A 16 14.35 -4.64 9.05
N SER A 17 13.56 -5.49 8.41
CA SER A 17 12.56 -5.06 7.47
C SER A 17 11.63 -4.16 8.26
N ALA A 18 11.98 -2.88 8.39
CA ALA A 18 10.97 -1.85 8.41
C ALA A 18 10.17 -2.16 7.16
N ALA A 19 8.95 -2.67 7.34
CA ALA A 19 7.96 -2.67 6.27
C ALA A 19 7.81 -1.20 5.90
N ALA A 20 8.60 -0.76 4.93
CA ALA A 20 8.35 0.49 4.25
C ALA A 20 6.93 0.31 3.72
N GLN A 21 5.98 1.03 4.30
CA GLN A 21 4.63 1.13 3.75
C GLN A 21 4.85 1.54 2.30
N GLU A 22 4.61 0.60 1.40
CA GLU A 22 4.79 0.85 -0.02
C GLU A 22 3.70 1.86 -0.36
N ALA A 23 4.08 3.12 -0.56
CA ALA A 23 3.11 4.15 -0.88
C ALA A 23 2.51 3.80 -2.24
N CYS A 24 1.29 3.25 -2.25
CA CYS A 24 0.60 2.92 -3.49
C CYS A 24 0.24 4.22 -4.22
N LEU A 25 1.10 4.62 -5.16
CA LEU A 25 0.92 5.84 -5.94
C LEU A 25 -0.06 5.57 -7.07
N ARG A 26 -1.15 6.33 -7.10
CA ARG A 26 -2.11 6.28 -8.21
C ARG A 26 -1.49 6.96 -9.44
N PRO A 27 -1.46 6.31 -10.61
CA PRO A 27 -1.00 6.95 -11.84
C PRO A 27 -1.97 8.05 -12.29
N LEU A 28 -1.44 9.04 -13.02
CA LEU A 28 -2.25 10.07 -13.66
C LEU A 28 -2.93 9.51 -14.92
N PRO A 29 -4.23 9.76 -15.13
CA PRO A 29 -4.91 9.32 -16.34
C PRO A 29 -4.35 10.04 -17.58
N PRO A 30 -4.40 9.39 -18.77
CA PRO A 30 -4.07 10.06 -20.01
C PRO A 30 -5.10 11.15 -20.32
N GLU A 31 -4.67 12.15 -21.09
CA GLU A 31 -5.55 13.24 -21.53
C GLU A 31 -6.70 12.72 -22.40
N GLU A 32 -7.89 13.30 -22.24
CA GLU A 32 -9.11 12.89 -22.95
C GLU A 32 -9.18 13.49 -24.38
N VAL A 33 -8.13 13.27 -25.16
CA VAL A 33 -8.03 13.75 -26.55
C VAL A 33 -8.52 12.67 -27.51
N ARG A 34 -9.45 13.04 -28.42
CA ARG A 34 -9.88 12.14 -29.50
C ARG A 34 -8.72 11.91 -30.48
N PRO A 35 -8.31 10.65 -30.77
CA PRO A 35 -7.22 10.41 -31.70
C PRO A 35 -7.55 10.89 -33.13
N PRO A 36 -6.67 11.68 -33.78
CA PRO A 36 -6.91 12.22 -35.14
C PRO A 36 -6.96 11.10 -36.17
N THR A 37 -7.72 11.20 -37.26
CA THR A 37 -7.84 10.11 -38.24
C THR A 37 -6.72 10.07 -39.28
N ASP A 38 -6.05 11.19 -39.49
CA ASP A 38 -5.10 11.48 -40.56
C ASP A 38 -3.64 11.53 -40.10
N ASP A 39 -3.38 11.44 -38.80
CA ASP A 39 -2.05 11.43 -38.21
C ASP A 39 -1.82 10.11 -37.46
N ARG A 40 -1.16 9.14 -38.10
CA ARG A 40 -0.90 7.83 -37.47
C ARG A 40 0.08 7.92 -36.31
N GLU A 41 1.10 8.76 -36.42
CA GLU A 41 2.15 8.86 -35.40
C GLU A 41 1.55 9.35 -34.08
N PHE A 42 0.75 10.42 -34.14
CA PHE A 42 0.10 10.93 -32.95
C PHE A 42 -0.95 9.95 -32.40
N ARG A 43 -1.67 9.22 -33.26
CA ARG A 43 -2.57 8.14 -32.81
C ARG A 43 -1.83 7.05 -32.04
N ASP A 44 -0.68 6.62 -32.54
CA ASP A 44 0.11 5.56 -31.92
C ASP A 44 0.68 6.02 -30.57
N PHE A 45 1.13 7.27 -30.49
CA PHE A 45 1.51 7.91 -29.23
C PHE A 45 0.35 7.91 -28.21
N LEU A 46 -0.84 8.39 -28.60
CA LEU A 46 -2.01 8.38 -27.71
C LEU A 46 -2.34 6.95 -27.24
N ASN A 47 -2.34 5.98 -28.16
CA ASN A 47 -2.59 4.59 -27.84
C ASN A 47 -1.57 4.01 -26.84
N GLN A 48 -0.30 4.42 -26.93
CA GLN A 48 0.74 4.03 -25.98
C GLN A 48 0.49 4.62 -24.59
N GLU A 49 0.06 5.87 -24.47
CA GLU A 49 -0.28 6.50 -23.18
C GLU A 49 -1.38 5.72 -22.45
N TYR A 50 -2.43 5.30 -23.15
CA TYR A 50 -3.48 4.45 -22.58
C TYR A 50 -2.93 3.09 -22.10
N GLN A 51 -2.06 2.44 -22.86
CA GLN A 51 -1.45 1.18 -22.46
C GLN A 51 -0.59 1.33 -21.21
N THR A 52 0.28 2.35 -21.18
CA THR A 52 1.14 2.68 -20.03
C THR A 52 0.29 2.92 -18.79
N TYR A 53 -0.77 3.73 -18.90
CA TYR A 53 -1.67 4.00 -17.78
C TYR A 53 -2.36 2.74 -17.25
N LEU A 54 -2.87 1.87 -18.13
CA LEU A 54 -3.57 0.66 -17.71
C LEU A 54 -2.63 -0.35 -17.01
N LEU A 55 -1.39 -0.46 -17.47
CA LEU A 55 -0.36 -1.27 -16.80
C LEU A 55 0.00 -0.68 -15.43
N ALA A 56 0.24 0.63 -15.35
CA ALA A 56 0.51 1.31 -14.07
C ALA A 56 -0.67 1.19 -13.09
N MET A 57 -1.91 1.22 -13.58
CA MET A 57 -3.09 0.99 -12.76
C MET A 57 -3.17 -0.44 -12.22
N GLN A 58 -2.77 -1.44 -13.01
CA GLN A 58 -2.67 -2.81 -12.53
C GLN A 58 -1.66 -2.94 -11.39
N GLU A 59 -0.49 -2.30 -11.52
CA GLU A 59 0.53 -2.26 -10.47
C GLU A 59 0.01 -1.57 -9.20
N TYR A 60 -0.66 -0.43 -9.36
CA TYR A 60 -1.30 0.29 -8.26
C TYR A 60 -2.34 -0.57 -7.52
N LEU A 61 -3.21 -1.26 -8.25
CA LEU A 61 -4.22 -2.15 -7.65
C LEU A 61 -3.58 -3.35 -6.95
N ASN A 62 -2.52 -3.92 -7.51
CA ASN A 62 -1.78 -5.00 -6.87
C ASN A 62 -1.13 -4.53 -5.55
N CYS A 63 -0.59 -3.31 -5.52
CA CYS A 63 -0.08 -2.68 -4.30
C CYS A 63 -1.20 -2.53 -3.25
N LEU A 64 -2.33 -1.94 -3.64
CA LEU A 64 -3.48 -1.76 -2.74
C LEU A 64 -4.00 -3.09 -2.19
N GLY A 65 -3.99 -4.15 -2.98
CA GLY A 65 -4.36 -5.49 -2.53
C GLY A 65 -3.49 -5.96 -1.36
N ARG A 66 -2.16 -5.81 -1.47
CA ARG A 66 -1.22 -6.18 -0.40
C ARG A 66 -1.39 -5.31 0.85
N GLU A 67 -1.55 -3.99 0.67
CA GLU A 67 -1.78 -3.07 1.78
C GLU A 67 -3.11 -3.37 2.49
N HIS A 68 -4.16 -3.68 1.74
CA HIS A 68 -5.45 -4.07 2.28
C HIS A 68 -5.36 -5.37 3.10
N GLU A 69 -4.69 -6.40 2.58
CA GLU A 69 -4.45 -7.66 3.30
C GLU A 69 -3.63 -7.44 4.58
N SER A 70 -2.56 -6.66 4.48
CA SER A 70 -1.69 -6.30 5.61
C SER A 70 -2.46 -5.56 6.70
N ALA A 71 -3.18 -4.49 6.35
CA ALA A 71 -3.99 -3.71 7.27
C ALA A 71 -5.10 -4.55 7.91
N THR A 72 -5.75 -5.42 7.14
CA THR A 72 -6.77 -6.34 7.67
C THR A 72 -6.19 -7.27 8.72
N LYS A 73 -5.01 -7.84 8.46
CA LYS A 73 -4.30 -8.68 9.43
C LYS A 73 -3.97 -7.90 10.71
N GLU A 74 -3.40 -6.72 10.58
CA GLU A 74 -3.05 -5.87 11.72
C GLU A 74 -4.29 -5.51 12.57
N VAL A 75 -5.39 -5.12 11.92
CA VAL A 75 -6.65 -4.83 12.60
C VAL A 75 -7.15 -6.04 13.38
N ASN A 76 -7.15 -7.23 12.77
CA ASN A 76 -7.57 -8.45 13.46
C ASN A 76 -6.70 -8.75 14.69
N GLU A 77 -5.38 -8.60 14.58
CA GLU A 77 -4.44 -8.80 15.69
C GLU A 77 -4.65 -7.79 16.82
N ILE A 78 -4.84 -6.51 16.46
CA ILE A 78 -5.11 -5.42 17.41
C ILE A 78 -6.45 -5.65 18.10
N MET A 79 -7.49 -5.99 17.36
CA MET A 79 -8.83 -6.26 17.89
C MET A 79 -8.82 -7.45 18.86
N ALA A 80 -8.18 -8.56 18.48
CA ALA A 80 -8.05 -9.72 19.35
C ALA A 80 -7.32 -9.36 20.66
N ARG A 81 -6.25 -8.58 20.57
CA ARG A 81 -5.50 -8.11 21.75
C ARG A 81 -6.31 -7.16 22.62
N TRP A 82 -7.09 -6.26 22.01
CA TRP A 82 -7.95 -5.34 22.73
C TRP A 82 -9.02 -6.09 23.52
N MET A 83 -9.71 -7.05 22.89
CA MET A 83 -10.69 -7.90 23.57
C MET A 83 -10.05 -8.73 24.70
N LEU A 84 -8.88 -9.32 24.46
CA LEU A 84 -8.17 -10.11 25.47
C LEU A 84 -7.82 -9.30 26.73
N TRP A 85 -7.39 -8.06 26.57
CA TRP A 85 -6.90 -7.24 27.68
C TRP A 85 -7.98 -6.43 28.39
N PHE A 86 -9.02 -6.02 27.67
CA PHE A 86 -10.02 -5.08 28.17
C PHE A 86 -11.42 -5.68 28.32
N GLY A 87 -11.68 -6.87 27.76
CA GLY A 87 -12.99 -7.53 27.89
C GLY A 87 -14.14 -6.61 27.49
N ASP A 88 -15.07 -6.38 28.41
CA ASP A 88 -16.25 -5.52 28.19
C ASP A 88 -15.92 -4.04 27.95
N ASP A 89 -14.73 -3.59 28.37
CA ASP A 89 -14.27 -2.23 28.08
C ASP A 89 -13.82 -2.06 26.62
N ALA A 90 -13.63 -3.15 25.86
CA ALA A 90 -13.25 -3.14 24.46
C ALA A 90 -14.43 -2.78 23.52
N ARG A 91 -14.94 -1.56 23.64
CA ARG A 91 -16.09 -1.05 22.88
C ARG A 91 -15.75 0.23 22.12
N ILE A 92 -16.11 0.27 20.84
CA ILE A 92 -16.01 1.49 20.03
C ILE A 92 -17.14 2.43 20.45
N ARG A 93 -16.81 3.64 20.90
CA ARG A 93 -17.79 4.70 21.14
C ARG A 93 -17.84 5.60 19.92
N SER A 94 -18.93 5.56 19.17
CA SER A 94 -19.23 6.60 18.19
C SER A 94 -20.06 7.68 18.88
N ASP A 95 -19.45 8.82 19.20
CA ASP A 95 -20.22 10.03 19.55
C ASP A 95 -20.87 10.58 18.28
N SER A 96 -21.91 9.89 17.82
CA SER A 96 -22.84 10.41 16.81
C SER A 96 -23.70 11.47 17.49
N ARG A 97 -23.13 12.65 17.72
CA ARG A 97 -23.91 13.85 18.00
C ARG A 97 -24.60 14.22 16.70
N GLU A 98 -25.76 13.61 16.47
CA GLU A 98 -26.72 14.07 15.48
C GLU A 98 -26.95 15.57 15.74
N PRO A 99 -26.68 16.47 14.79
CA PRO A 99 -27.05 17.86 14.98
C PRO A 99 -28.58 17.87 15.04
N ALA A 100 -29.13 18.25 16.19
CA ALA A 100 -30.54 18.56 16.33
C ALA A 100 -30.90 19.54 15.21
N GLN A 101 -31.69 19.06 14.24
CA GLN A 101 -32.20 19.89 13.17
C GLN A 101 -33.11 20.97 13.80
N PRO A 102 -32.94 22.26 13.44
CA PRO A 102 -33.85 23.32 13.86
C PRO A 102 -35.23 23.18 13.21
#